data_AF-A0A060W466-F1
#
_entry.id   AF-A0A060W466-F1
#
_cell.length_a   1.000
_cell.length_b   1.000
_cell.length_c   1.000
_cell.angle_alpha   90.00
_cell.angle_beta   90.00
_cell.angle_gamma   90.00
#
_symmetry.space_group_name_H-M   'P 1'
#
loop_
_entity.id
_entity.type
_entity.pdbx_description
1 polymer ?
#
loop_
_entity_poly.entity_id
_entity_poly.type
_entity_poly.pdbx_seq_one_letter_code
_entity_poly.pdbx_strand_id
1 'polypeptide(L)'
;MEKMDVQPPPIRTLDDFVLSSAQFAVPDIRNLERWNNRIINNLLYYQSNYFVSFLTILGIVGYFQPFNLFLGATVVTLIFMGFVWAAENQAPIRRFRRNHPSLALGAILGASYLFLTVLGGVAVFLFGIAFPILLILIHASVRLRSLKNKLENKLESIGLKRTPMGLLLESLGQEQEAGS
;
A
#
# COMPACT_ATOMS: atom_id res chain seq x y z
N MET A 1 -30.33 -8.13 -7.60
CA MET A 1 -29.39 -7.56 -6.62
C MET A 1 -28.36 -8.64 -6.29
N GLU A 2 -27.27 -8.66 -7.03
CA GLU A 2 -26.12 -9.52 -6.75
C GLU A 2 -25.47 -9.00 -5.47
N LYS A 3 -25.53 -9.78 -4.39
CA LYS A 3 -24.71 -9.53 -3.21
C LYS A 3 -23.27 -9.77 -3.66
N MET A 4 -22.54 -8.70 -3.94
CA MET A 4 -21.08 -8.76 -4.01
C MET A 4 -20.62 -9.27 -2.64
N ASP A 5 -20.35 -10.56 -2.57
CA ASP A 5 -19.80 -11.21 -1.39
C ASP A 5 -18.37 -10.70 -1.27
N VAL A 6 -18.19 -9.64 -0.47
CA VAL A 6 -16.88 -9.01 -0.24
C VAL A 6 -16.09 -10.00 0.61
N GLN A 7 -15.45 -10.96 -0.04
CA GLN A 7 -14.53 -11.87 0.64
C GLN A 7 -13.37 -11.06 1.19
N PRO A 8 -13.09 -11.12 2.50
CA PRO A 8 -11.91 -10.48 3.05
C PRO A 8 -10.67 -11.10 2.40
N PRO A 9 -9.70 -10.29 1.95
CA PRO A 9 -8.49 -10.81 1.33
C PRO A 9 -7.79 -11.77 2.30
N PRO A 10 -7.41 -12.99 1.85
CA PRO A 10 -6.82 -13.99 2.73
C PRO A 10 -5.50 -13.48 3.28
N ILE A 11 -5.26 -13.73 4.58
CA ILE A 11 -4.01 -13.38 5.27
C ILE A 11 -2.87 -14.07 4.53
N ARG A 12 -1.86 -13.29 4.09
CA ARG A 12 -0.70 -13.82 3.39
C ARG A 12 0.35 -14.25 4.40
N THR A 13 1.10 -15.31 4.07
CA THR A 13 2.15 -15.84 4.94
C THR A 13 3.17 -14.74 5.27
N LEU A 14 3.70 -14.76 6.49
CA LEU A 14 4.75 -13.83 6.91
C LEU A 14 6.00 -13.98 6.06
N ASP A 15 6.24 -15.19 5.54
CA ASP A 15 7.30 -15.42 4.58
C ASP A 15 7.11 -14.58 3.33
N ASP A 16 5.94 -14.60 2.69
CA ASP A 16 5.69 -13.70 1.56
C ASP A 16 5.77 -12.23 2.01
N PHE A 17 5.18 -11.87 3.15
CA PHE A 17 5.11 -10.47 3.58
C PHE A 17 6.47 -9.84 3.97
N VAL A 18 7.41 -10.61 4.55
CA VAL A 18 8.67 -10.09 5.11
C VAL A 18 9.92 -10.82 4.61
N LEU A 19 9.88 -12.15 4.44
CA LEU A 19 11.10 -12.98 4.33
C LEU A 19 11.41 -13.51 2.90
N SER A 20 10.43 -13.59 2.00
CA SER A 20 10.57 -14.19 0.68
C SER A 20 11.13 -13.18 -0.29
N SER A 21 12.42 -13.33 -0.59
CA SER A 21 13.14 -12.74 -1.73
C SER A 21 12.63 -11.34 -2.10
N ALA A 22 12.57 -10.47 -1.09
CA ALA A 22 11.93 -9.18 -1.21
C ALA A 22 12.72 -8.36 -2.25
N GLN A 23 12.16 -8.29 -3.45
CA GLN A 23 12.64 -7.42 -4.51
C GLN A 23 12.24 -6.01 -4.09
N PHE A 24 13.03 -5.44 -3.20
CA PHE A 24 12.99 -4.05 -2.84
C PHE A 24 13.77 -3.28 -3.90
N ALA A 25 13.16 -2.29 -4.52
CA ALA A 25 13.85 -1.38 -5.42
C ALA A 25 13.35 0.02 -5.19
N VAL A 26 14.28 0.96 -5.40
CA VAL A 26 14.05 2.38 -5.20
C VAL A 26 12.90 2.81 -6.13
N PRO A 27 11.91 3.55 -5.60
CA PRO A 27 10.84 4.11 -6.42
C PRO A 27 11.37 4.94 -7.57
N ASP A 28 10.77 4.76 -8.74
CA ASP A 28 11.02 5.61 -9.89
C ASP A 28 10.25 6.92 -9.70
N ILE A 29 10.90 7.89 -9.06
CA ILE A 29 10.33 9.20 -8.71
C ILE A 29 9.96 9.99 -9.98
N ARG A 30 10.51 9.62 -11.15
CA ARG A 30 10.23 10.28 -12.43
C ARG A 30 8.84 10.00 -12.97
N ASN A 31 8.20 8.90 -12.55
CA ASN A 31 6.86 8.53 -12.99
C ASN A 31 5.92 8.30 -11.80
N LEU A 32 5.36 9.41 -11.30
CA LEU A 32 4.49 9.43 -10.11
C LEU A 32 3.24 8.55 -10.27
N GLU A 33 2.68 8.47 -11.47
CA GLU A 33 1.48 7.65 -11.75
C GLU A 33 1.79 6.16 -11.55
N ARG A 34 2.91 5.69 -12.13
CA ARG A 34 3.36 4.31 -11.96
C ARG A 34 3.67 3.99 -10.49
N TRP A 35 4.29 4.95 -9.79
CA TRP A 35 4.61 4.80 -8.37
C TRP A 35 3.34 4.71 -7.50
N ASN A 36 2.34 5.56 -7.75
CA ASN A 36 1.05 5.52 -7.06
C ASN A 36 0.31 4.20 -7.32
N ASN A 37 0.26 3.75 -8.58
CA ASN A 37 -0.33 2.47 -8.94
C ASN A 37 0.38 1.30 -8.24
N ARG A 38 1.70 1.37 -8.03
CA ARG A 38 2.44 0.36 -7.27
C ARG A 38 2.02 0.34 -5.80
N ILE A 39 1.95 1.51 -5.16
CA ILE A 39 1.53 1.63 -3.76
C ILE A 39 0.12 1.06 -3.57
N ILE A 40 -0.85 1.47 -4.39
CA ILE A 40 -2.26 1.03 -4.28
C ILE A 40 -2.37 -0.50 -4.44
N ASN A 41 -1.72 -1.07 -5.47
CA ASN A 41 -1.77 -2.51 -5.69
C ASN A 41 -1.13 -3.31 -4.54
N ASN A 42 -0.06 -2.80 -3.94
CA ASN A 42 0.58 -3.44 -2.79
C ASN A 42 -0.29 -3.30 -1.52
N LEU A 43 -0.91 -2.14 -1.30
CA LEU A 43 -1.86 -1.91 -0.19
C LEU A 43 -3.04 -2.87 -0.25
N LEU A 44 -3.65 -3.03 -1.42
CA LEU A 44 -4.78 -3.94 -1.62
C LEU A 44 -4.36 -5.41 -1.44
N TYR A 45 -3.18 -5.79 -1.92
CA TYR A 45 -2.75 -7.19 -1.87
C TYR A 45 -2.34 -7.66 -0.46
N TYR A 46 -1.69 -6.80 0.34
CA TYR A 46 -1.28 -7.10 1.71
C TYR A 46 -2.17 -6.42 2.76
N GLN A 47 -3.39 -6.05 2.41
CA GLN A 47 -4.31 -5.30 3.27
C GLN A 47 -4.42 -5.89 4.69
N SER A 48 -4.65 -7.20 4.78
CA SER A 48 -4.78 -7.91 6.05
C SER A 48 -3.46 -7.92 6.85
N ASN A 49 -2.32 -8.10 6.18
CA ASN A 49 -1.00 -8.04 6.82
C ASN A 49 -0.67 -6.63 7.34
N TYR A 50 -0.97 -5.59 6.56
CA TYR A 50 -0.81 -4.21 7.01
C TYR A 50 -1.72 -3.86 8.19
N PHE A 51 -2.94 -4.38 8.19
CA PHE A 51 -3.88 -4.20 9.29
C PHE A 51 -3.36 -4.86 10.58
N VAL A 52 -2.88 -6.10 10.49
CA VAL A 52 -2.28 -6.80 11.64
C VAL A 52 -1.02 -6.08 12.14
N SER A 53 -0.14 -5.63 11.25
CA SER A 53 1.05 -4.86 11.63
C SER A 53 0.68 -3.54 12.30
N PHE A 54 -0.33 -2.84 11.78
CA PHE A 54 -0.85 -1.61 12.38
C PHE A 54 -1.37 -1.86 13.80
N LEU A 55 -2.22 -2.87 13.99
CA LEU A 55 -2.75 -3.23 15.31
C LEU A 55 -1.66 -3.66 16.29
N THR A 56 -0.63 -4.37 15.80
CA THR A 56 0.50 -4.80 16.62
C THR A 56 1.27 -3.59 17.16
N ILE A 57 1.62 -2.64 16.29
CA ILE A 57 2.33 -1.43 16.73
C ILE A 57 1.44 -0.58 17.64
N LEU A 58 0.15 -0.43 17.29
CA LEU A 58 -0.82 0.29 18.11
C LEU A 58 -0.94 -0.32 19.51
N GLY A 59 -0.99 -1.65 19.61
CA GLY A 59 -1.03 -2.39 20.86
C GLY A 59 0.24 -2.19 21.70
N ILE A 60 1.42 -2.20 21.06
CA ILE A 60 2.70 -1.94 21.74
C ILE A 60 2.71 -0.52 22.32
N VAL A 61 2.36 0.50 21.53
CA VAL A 61 2.31 1.90 22.02
C VAL A 61 1.23 2.07 23.09
N GLY A 62 0.07 1.43 22.90
CA GLY A 62 -1.04 1.42 23.84
C GLY A 62 -0.70 0.81 25.19
N TYR A 63 0.17 -0.20 25.21
CA TYR A 63 0.64 -0.81 26.45
C TYR A 63 1.43 0.19 27.31
N PHE A 64 2.26 1.04 26.70
CA PHE A 64 3.03 2.05 27.42
C PHE A 64 2.22 3.28 27.83
N GLN A 65 1.22 3.68 27.03
CA GLN A 65 0.41 4.89 27.29
C GLN A 65 -1.08 4.67 26.95
N PRO A 66 -1.82 3.87 27.74
CA PRO A 66 -3.18 3.47 27.40
C PRO A 66 -4.17 4.64 27.40
N PHE A 67 -4.07 5.55 28.37
CA PHE A 67 -4.97 6.70 28.45
C PHE A 67 -4.83 7.65 27.24
N ASN A 68 -3.58 7.95 26.86
CA ASN A 68 -3.28 8.77 25.69
C ASN A 68 -3.68 8.06 24.39
N LEU A 69 -3.65 6.73 24.34
CA LEU A 69 -4.17 5.96 23.22
C LEU A 69 -5.69 6.10 23.09
N PHE A 70 -6.45 5.95 24.17
CA PHE A 70 -7.90 6.16 24.14
C PHE A 70 -8.26 7.58 23.70
N LEU A 71 -7.55 8.57 24.22
CA LEU A 71 -7.75 9.97 23.84
C LEU A 71 -7.43 10.20 22.36
N GLY A 72 -6.27 9.70 21.90
CA GLY A 72 -5.85 9.77 20.50
C GLY A 72 -6.82 9.08 19.55
N ALA A 73 -7.26 7.87 19.88
CA ALA A 73 -8.22 7.10 19.09
C ALA A 73 -9.58 7.82 19.02
N THR A 74 -10.04 8.41 20.12
CA THR A 74 -11.29 9.19 20.17
C THR A 74 -11.20 10.40 19.25
N VAL A 75 -10.12 11.19 19.35
CA VAL A 75 -9.92 12.39 18.53
C VAL A 75 -9.86 12.04 17.04
N VAL A 76 -9.06 11.04 16.67
CA VAL A 76 -8.94 10.60 15.27
C VAL A 76 -10.27 10.11 14.73
N THR A 77 -11.02 9.33 15.52
CA THR A 77 -12.34 8.82 15.12
C THR A 77 -13.33 9.95 14.90
N LEU A 78 -13.39 10.94 15.80
CA LEU A 78 -14.28 12.09 15.67
C LEU A 78 -13.95 12.94 14.45
N ILE A 79 -12.66 13.20 14.21
CA ILE A 79 -12.20 13.97 13.03
C ILE A 79 -12.54 13.20 11.74
N PHE A 80 -12.30 11.88 11.73
CA PHE A 80 -12.63 11.05 10.58
C PHE A 80 -14.13 11.03 10.31
N MET A 81 -14.96 10.82 11.33
CA MET A 81 -16.43 10.86 11.20
C MET A 81 -16.92 12.23 10.73
N GLY A 82 -16.38 13.31 11.29
CA GLY A 82 -16.70 14.68 10.88
C GLY A 82 -16.32 14.94 9.42
N PHE A 83 -15.15 14.46 8.98
CA PHE A 83 -14.74 14.56 7.58
C PHE A 83 -15.63 13.74 6.64
N VAL A 84 -16.01 12.51 7.02
CA VAL A 84 -16.90 11.66 6.23
C VAL A 84 -18.28 12.30 6.10
N TRP A 85 -18.85 12.76 7.21
CA TRP A 85 -20.11 13.48 7.24
C TRP A 85 -20.04 14.74 6.35
N ALA A 86 -18.99 15.55 6.49
CA ALA A 86 -18.80 16.72 5.65
C ALA A 86 -18.66 16.35 4.17
N ALA A 87 -18.00 15.23 3.83
CA ALA A 87 -17.87 14.74 2.46
C ALA A 87 -19.18 14.17 1.88
N GLU A 88 -20.11 13.71 2.71
CA GLU A 88 -21.45 13.29 2.26
C GLU A 88 -22.36 14.49 2.04
N ASN A 89 -22.34 15.46 2.95
CA ASN A 89 -23.21 16.62 2.93
C ASN A 89 -22.73 17.74 1.98
N GLN A 90 -21.42 17.84 1.72
CA GLN A 90 -20.85 18.91 0.91
C GLN A 90 -20.20 18.36 -0.37
N ALA A 91 -20.78 18.73 -1.52
CA ALA A 91 -20.24 18.42 -2.84
C ALA A 91 -18.75 18.79 -3.04
N PRO A 92 -18.22 19.94 -2.58
CA PRO A 92 -16.80 20.25 -2.74
C PRO A 92 -15.89 19.29 -1.96
N ILE A 93 -16.27 18.91 -0.75
CA ILE A 93 -15.49 17.99 0.10
C ILE A 93 -15.54 16.57 -0.49
N ARG A 94 -16.69 16.16 -1.02
CA ARG A 94 -16.82 14.90 -1.77
C ARG A 94 -15.88 14.83 -2.97
N ARG A 95 -15.81 15.92 -3.76
CA ARG A 95 -14.92 16.03 -4.93
C ARG A 95 -13.46 16.04 -4.51
N PHE A 96 -13.10 16.79 -3.46
CA PHE A 96 -11.74 16.83 -2.92
C PHE A 96 -11.26 15.43 -2.49
N ARG A 97 -12.07 14.71 -1.71
CA ARG A 97 -11.77 13.32 -1.29
C ARG A 97 -11.55 12.38 -2.48
N ARG A 98 -12.32 12.54 -3.56
CA ARG A 98 -12.25 11.67 -4.75
C ARG A 98 -11.07 12.01 -5.66
N ASN A 99 -10.76 13.30 -5.84
CA ASN A 99 -9.70 13.75 -6.73
C ASN A 99 -8.32 13.65 -6.08
N HIS A 100 -8.24 13.84 -4.76
CA HIS A 100 -6.98 13.87 -4.03
C HIS A 100 -7.08 13.07 -2.72
N PRO A 101 -7.23 11.73 -2.79
CA PRO A 101 -7.38 10.88 -1.60
C PRO A 101 -6.18 10.97 -0.65
N SER A 102 -4.97 11.16 -1.17
CA SER A 102 -3.77 11.37 -0.36
C SER A 102 -3.78 12.69 0.40
N LEU A 103 -4.24 13.79 -0.22
CA LEU A 103 -4.40 15.07 0.46
C LEU A 103 -5.53 15.04 1.48
N ALA A 104 -6.61 14.30 1.22
CA ALA A 104 -7.68 14.08 2.18
C ALA A 104 -7.18 13.33 3.43
N LEU A 105 -6.41 12.26 3.25
CA LEU A 105 -5.74 11.57 4.36
C LEU A 105 -4.78 12.50 5.10
N GLY A 106 -3.96 13.27 4.38
CA GLY A 106 -3.07 14.26 4.96
C GLY A 106 -3.81 15.32 5.79
N ALA A 107 -4.97 15.79 5.34
CA ALA A 107 -5.79 16.74 6.07
C ALA A 107 -6.35 16.14 7.38
N ILE A 108 -6.82 14.89 7.36
CA ILE A 108 -7.30 14.19 8.57
C ILE A 108 -6.16 14.01 9.57
N LEU A 109 -4.99 13.55 9.11
CA LEU A 109 -3.83 13.38 9.98
C LEU A 109 -3.31 14.71 10.52
N GLY A 110 -3.26 15.75 9.69
CA GLY A 110 -2.86 17.10 10.10
C GLY A 110 -3.81 17.71 11.12
N ALA A 111 -5.12 17.60 10.91
CA ALA A 111 -6.13 18.03 11.87
C ALA A 111 -5.99 17.27 13.21
N SER A 112 -5.81 15.94 13.14
CA SER A 112 -5.63 15.11 14.33
C SER A 112 -4.37 15.49 15.12
N TYR A 113 -3.28 15.77 14.42
CA TYR A 113 -2.05 16.27 15.03
C TYR A 113 -2.28 17.59 15.77
N LEU A 114 -2.93 18.57 15.14
CA LEU A 114 -3.23 19.86 15.77
C LEU A 114 -4.08 19.70 17.03
N PHE A 115 -5.14 18.91 17.00
CA PHE A 115 -5.95 18.65 18.21
C PHE A 115 -5.14 17.96 19.31
N LEU A 116 -4.30 16.98 18.96
CA LEU A 116 -3.50 16.25 19.94
C LEU A 116 -2.30 17.05 20.47
N THR A 117 -1.85 18.10 19.77
CA THR A 117 -0.91 19.08 20.35
C THR A 117 -1.51 19.86 21.49
N VAL A 118 -2.80 20.21 21.42
CA VAL A 118 -3.50 20.89 22.51
C VAL A 118 -3.78 19.96 23.68
N LEU A 119 -4.07 18.68 23.39
CA LEU A 119 -4.44 17.68 24.39
C LEU A 119 -3.24 16.93 25.02
N GLY A 120 -2.01 17.21 24.59
CA GLY A 120 -0.80 16.54 25.09
C GLY A 120 -0.63 15.09 24.61
N GLY A 121 -1.41 14.64 23.63
CA GLY A 121 -1.43 13.26 23.11
C GLY A 121 -0.52 13.02 21.90
N VAL A 122 0.36 13.97 21.56
CA VAL A 122 1.14 13.98 20.31
C VAL A 122 1.99 12.73 20.14
N ALA A 123 2.66 12.27 21.20
CA ALA A 123 3.55 11.11 21.14
C ALA A 123 2.79 9.84 20.70
N VAL A 124 1.60 9.59 21.28
CA VAL A 124 0.80 8.42 20.92
C VAL A 124 0.22 8.53 19.51
N PHE A 125 -0.13 9.73 19.06
CA PHE A 125 -0.51 9.94 17.67
C PHE A 125 0.63 9.65 16.70
N LEU A 126 1.82 10.22 16.97
CA LEU A 126 2.98 10.07 16.10
C LEU A 126 3.45 8.62 16.05
N PHE A 127 3.63 7.96 17.19
CA PHE A 127 4.18 6.60 17.24
C PHE A 127 3.12 5.52 17.04
N GLY A 128 1.88 5.74 17.47
CA GLY A 128 0.79 4.76 17.39
C GLY A 128 0.00 4.81 16.09
N ILE A 129 -0.05 5.95 15.40
CA ILE A 129 -0.89 6.13 14.20
C ILE A 129 -0.06 6.57 13.00
N ALA A 130 0.64 7.70 13.09
CA ALA A 130 1.38 8.25 11.94
C ALA A 130 2.55 7.34 11.53
N PHE A 131 3.34 6.85 12.48
CA PHE A 131 4.50 6.00 12.23
C PHE A 131 4.14 4.66 11.58
N PRO A 132 3.14 3.89 12.05
CA PRO A 132 2.66 2.69 11.36
C PRO A 132 2.19 2.97 9.93
N ILE A 133 1.44 4.07 9.71
CA ILE A 133 1.00 4.45 8.36
C ILE A 133 2.20 4.74 7.46
N LEU A 134 3.20 5.48 7.96
CA LEU A 134 4.43 5.75 7.22
C LEU A 134 5.18 4.46 6.89
N LEU A 135 5.33 3.53 7.84
CA LEU A 135 5.97 2.24 7.59
C LEU A 135 5.22 1.41 6.53
N ILE A 136 3.89 1.39 6.59
CA ILE A 136 3.04 0.72 5.60
C ILE A 136 3.24 1.34 4.22
N LEU A 137 3.25 2.66 4.11
CA LEU A 137 3.47 3.36 2.85
C LEU A 137 4.88 3.16 2.30
N ILE A 138 5.90 3.14 3.17
CA ILE A 138 7.29 2.83 2.78
C ILE A 138 7.35 1.39 2.26
N HIS A 139 6.80 0.42 2.99
CA HIS A 139 6.79 -0.98 2.57
C HIS A 139 6.02 -1.16 1.26
N ALA A 140 4.83 -0.57 1.13
CA ALA A 140 4.04 -0.59 -0.10
C ALA A 140 4.74 0.13 -1.25
N SER A 141 5.52 1.17 -0.98
CA SER A 141 6.32 1.88 -1.96
C SER A 141 7.47 1.00 -2.44
N VAL A 142 8.29 0.45 -1.54
CA VAL A 142 9.55 -0.21 -1.90
C VAL A 142 9.31 -1.63 -2.45
N ARG A 143 8.21 -2.30 -2.08
CA ARG A 143 7.93 -3.66 -2.53
C ARG A 143 7.64 -3.72 -4.04
N LEU A 144 8.37 -4.54 -4.78
CA LEU A 144 8.09 -4.79 -6.20
C LEU A 144 7.42 -6.13 -6.41
N ARG A 145 6.17 -6.04 -6.87
CA ARG A 145 5.40 -7.17 -7.37
C ARG A 145 5.41 -7.24 -8.89
N SER A 146 5.42 -6.09 -9.57
CA SER A 146 5.37 -6.05 -11.05
C SER A 146 6.73 -6.23 -11.73
N LEU A 147 7.86 -6.12 -11.02
CA LEU A 147 9.16 -6.42 -11.63
C LEU A 147 9.42 -7.91 -11.77
N LYS A 148 8.92 -8.79 -10.89
CA LYS A 148 8.95 -10.24 -11.16
C LYS A 148 8.21 -10.56 -12.45
N ASN A 149 6.95 -10.14 -12.59
CA ASN A 149 6.21 -10.38 -13.82
C ASN A 149 6.86 -9.70 -15.04
N LYS A 150 7.49 -8.53 -14.88
CA LYS A 150 8.19 -7.84 -15.98
C LYS A 150 9.56 -8.44 -16.30
N LEU A 151 10.23 -9.05 -15.32
CA LEU A 151 11.49 -9.78 -15.45
C LEU A 151 11.25 -11.18 -15.96
N GLU A 152 10.22 -11.89 -15.50
CA GLU A 152 9.73 -13.15 -16.04
C GLU A 152 9.27 -12.92 -17.47
N ASN A 153 8.43 -11.93 -17.78
CA ASN A 153 8.07 -11.63 -19.17
C ASN A 153 9.28 -11.22 -20.04
N LYS A 154 10.29 -10.54 -19.47
CA LYS A 154 11.54 -10.22 -20.19
C LYS A 154 12.49 -11.41 -20.28
N LEU A 155 12.52 -12.31 -19.30
CA LEU A 155 13.31 -13.53 -19.28
C LEU A 155 12.66 -14.60 -20.15
N GLU A 156 11.35 -14.61 -20.30
CA GLU A 156 10.63 -15.35 -21.33
C GLU A 156 10.93 -14.74 -22.69
N SER A 157 10.92 -13.40 -22.85
CA SER A 157 11.28 -12.79 -24.14
C SER A 157 12.76 -12.99 -24.52
N ILE A 158 13.66 -13.12 -23.54
CA ILE A 158 15.09 -13.40 -23.74
C ILE A 158 15.33 -14.93 -23.81
N GLY A 159 14.58 -15.71 -23.06
CA GLY A 159 14.61 -17.17 -22.99
C GLY A 159 13.99 -17.83 -24.20
N LEU A 160 13.06 -17.17 -24.90
CA LEU A 160 12.59 -17.57 -26.23
C LEU A 160 13.74 -17.61 -27.25
N LYS A 161 14.78 -16.77 -27.06
CA LYS A 161 16.00 -16.78 -27.88
C LYS A 161 17.08 -17.77 -27.40
N ARG A 162 16.89 -18.47 -26.28
CA ARG A 162 17.91 -19.34 -25.66
C ARG A 162 17.33 -20.63 -25.06
N THR A 163 16.20 -21.13 -25.55
CA THR A 163 15.84 -22.51 -25.24
C THR A 163 16.76 -23.47 -26.00
N PRO A 164 17.14 -24.63 -25.44
CA PRO A 164 17.92 -25.64 -26.16
C PRO A 164 17.28 -26.03 -27.49
N MET A 165 15.95 -25.99 -27.55
CA MET A 165 15.17 -26.22 -28.76
C MET A 165 15.26 -25.06 -29.77
N GLY A 166 15.32 -23.81 -29.32
CA GLY A 166 15.58 -22.65 -30.17
C GLY A 166 16.99 -22.66 -30.76
N LEU A 167 18.01 -23.04 -29.98
CA LEU A 167 19.39 -23.21 -30.46
C LEU A 167 19.52 -24.42 -31.41
N LEU A 168 18.76 -25.49 -31.18
CA LEU A 168 18.68 -26.63 -32.11
C LEU A 168 18.02 -26.21 -33.43
N LEU A 169 16.92 -25.47 -33.39
CA LEU A 169 16.22 -24.99 -34.60
C LEU A 169 17.04 -23.93 -35.37
N GLU A 170 17.76 -23.05 -34.67
CA GLU A 170 18.71 -22.10 -35.23
C GLU A 170 19.90 -22.83 -35.89
N SER A 171 20.43 -23.89 -35.26
CA SER A 171 21.47 -24.74 -35.86
C SER A 171 20.98 -25.59 -37.04
N LEU A 172 19.67 -25.84 -37.12
CA LEU A 172 19.00 -26.56 -38.21
C LEU A 172 18.49 -25.64 -39.32
N GLY A 173 18.73 -24.32 -39.23
CA GLY A 173 18.40 -23.35 -40.27
C GLY A 173 16.91 -23.06 -40.46
N GLN A 174 16.08 -23.38 -39.46
CA GLN A 174 14.66 -23.00 -39.49
C GLN A 174 14.48 -21.65 -38.79
N GLU A 175 14.83 -20.56 -39.48
CA GLU A 175 14.35 -19.24 -39.08
C GLU A 175 12.82 -19.21 -39.17
N GLN A 176 12.18 -18.89 -38.06
CA GLN A 176 10.75 -18.64 -38.00
C GLN A 176 10.48 -17.29 -38.69
N GLU A 177 10.03 -17.38 -39.94
CA GLU A 177 9.04 -16.46 -40.50
C GLU A 177 7.79 -16.47 -39.59
N ALA A 178 7.84 -15.69 -38.52
CA ALA A 178 6.69 -15.47 -37.65
C ALA A 178 6.70 -14.06 -37.10
N GLY A 179 6.24 -13.12 -37.93
CA GLY A 179 5.52 -11.94 -37.45
C GLY A 179 6.27 -10.61 -37.53
N SER A 180 6.26 -10.04 -38.73
CA SER A 180 5.97 -8.61 -38.93
C SER A 180 4.72 -8.16 -38.18
#